data_AF-A0A452F0I8-F1
#
_entry.id   AF-A0A452F0I8-F1
#
_cell.length_a   1.000
_cell.length_b   1.000
_cell.length_c   1.000
_cell.angle_alpha   90.00
_cell.angle_beta   90.00
_cell.angle_gamma   90.00
#
_symmetry.space_group_name_H-M   'P 1'
#
loop_
_entity.id
_entity.type
_entity.pdbx_description
1 polymer ?
#
loop_
_entity_poly.entity_id
_entity_poly.type
_entity_poly.pdbx_seq_one_letter_code
_entity_poly.pdbx_strand_id
1 'polypeptide(L)'
;MLTPRIAALLTLLLASSSLGQRARRPPRPPSPISTIQPKANFDAQQFAGTWLLVAVASPCRHLQEQGHRAEATTLHVAPQGSAMTVSTFRKLDGICWAVRQLYGNTGRPGRFLLQARGARGPVDVVVGDTDYRGFAVLYLERARQLSVKLYVRSLPVGDSFLSVFEQRVQGANLTEDHTLFFPKYGFCEAADQFHTLDEARR
;
A
#
# COMPACT_ATOMS: atom_id res chain seq x y z
N MET A 1 15.88 84.28 21.70
CA MET A 1 14.71 84.15 20.80
C MET A 1 14.97 82.99 19.85
N LEU A 2 14.00 82.08 19.76
CA LEU A 2 13.97 80.91 18.87
C LEU A 2 14.18 81.28 17.40
N THR A 3 14.87 80.46 16.62
CA THR A 3 14.25 79.54 15.62
C THR A 3 15.31 78.70 14.87
N PRO A 4 14.90 77.58 14.23
CA PRO A 4 15.70 76.35 14.02
C PRO A 4 15.97 76.06 12.53
N ARG A 5 16.23 74.78 12.18
CA ARG A 5 16.31 74.09 10.84
C ARG A 5 17.77 73.67 10.52
N ILE A 6 18.20 72.51 9.98
CA ILE A 6 17.70 71.42 9.11
C ILE A 6 18.64 70.20 9.38
N ALA A 7 18.20 69.03 9.81
CA ALA A 7 17.91 67.78 9.08
C ALA A 7 19.01 67.13 8.18
N ALA A 8 18.99 65.78 8.18
CA ALA A 8 19.59 64.79 7.26
C ALA A 8 21.00 64.22 7.61
N LEU A 9 21.12 62.99 8.14
CA LEU A 9 21.07 61.65 7.51
C LEU A 9 22.37 61.25 6.78
N LEU A 10 22.97 60.12 7.20
CA LEU A 10 23.69 59.16 6.32
C LEU A 10 24.09 57.90 7.11
N THR A 11 23.12 57.01 7.35
CA THR A 11 23.37 55.60 7.66
C THR A 11 23.40 54.83 6.34
N LEU A 12 24.60 54.49 5.85
CA LEU A 12 24.77 53.63 4.68
C LEU A 12 24.47 52.17 5.07
N LEU A 13 23.24 51.72 4.89
CA LEU A 13 22.86 50.31 4.90
C LEU A 13 23.14 49.71 3.52
N LEU A 14 24.21 48.90 3.43
CA LEU A 14 24.47 48.01 2.30
C LEU A 14 23.43 46.88 2.32
N ALA A 15 22.25 47.13 1.75
CA ALA A 15 21.31 46.08 1.42
C ALA A 15 21.72 45.45 0.08
N SER A 16 22.60 44.46 0.13
CA SER A 16 22.83 43.55 -0.99
C SER A 16 21.59 42.68 -1.16
N SER A 17 20.67 43.14 -2.00
CA SER A 17 19.52 42.39 -2.48
C SER A 17 19.99 41.27 -3.40
N SER A 18 20.44 40.16 -2.80
CA SER A 18 20.53 38.88 -3.52
C SER A 18 19.11 38.42 -3.83
N LEU A 19 18.66 38.68 -5.06
CA LEU A 19 17.53 37.98 -5.64
C LEU A 19 17.93 36.49 -5.75
N GLY A 20 17.71 35.75 -4.68
CA GLY A 20 17.83 34.30 -4.68
C GLY A 20 16.78 33.73 -5.62
N GLN A 21 17.15 33.51 -6.88
CA GLN A 21 16.41 32.61 -7.76
C GLN A 21 16.40 31.25 -7.06
N ARG A 22 15.29 30.89 -6.41
CA ARG A 22 15.08 29.54 -5.87
C ARG A 22 15.28 28.58 -7.03
N ALA A 23 16.40 27.85 -7.02
CA ALA A 23 16.66 26.76 -7.94
C ALA A 23 15.43 25.86 -7.95
N ARG A 24 14.73 25.79 -9.09
CA ARG A 24 13.54 24.95 -9.22
C ARG A 24 13.98 23.51 -8.99
N ARG A 25 13.45 22.89 -7.93
CA ARG A 25 13.73 21.50 -7.61
C ARG A 25 13.32 20.64 -8.82
N PRO A 26 14.18 19.72 -9.30
CA PRO A 26 13.85 18.90 -10.45
C PRO A 26 12.55 18.10 -10.20
N PRO A 27 11.75 17.83 -11.25
CA PRO A 27 10.52 17.06 -11.13
C PRO A 27 10.80 15.71 -10.45
N ARG A 28 9.92 15.33 -9.52
CA ARG A 28 10.04 14.05 -8.83
C ARG A 28 9.74 12.91 -9.82
N PRO A 29 10.53 11.82 -9.84
CA PRO A 29 10.21 10.69 -10.69
C PRO A 29 8.83 10.10 -10.37
N PRO A 30 8.15 9.44 -11.33
CA PRO A 30 6.88 8.77 -11.10
C PRO A 30 6.96 7.77 -9.94
N SER A 31 5.84 7.50 -9.26
CA SER A 31 5.79 6.41 -8.27
C SER A 31 6.03 5.06 -8.95
N PRO A 32 6.77 4.12 -8.34
CA PRO A 32 6.94 2.76 -8.87
C PRO A 32 5.62 2.08 -9.30
N ILE A 33 4.55 2.22 -8.53
CA ILE A 33 3.24 1.59 -8.82
C ILE A 33 2.50 2.24 -10.00
N SER A 34 2.93 3.41 -10.46
CA SER A 34 2.27 4.11 -11.58
C SER A 34 2.46 3.40 -12.92
N THR A 35 3.53 2.61 -13.08
CA THR A 35 3.81 1.84 -14.31
C THR A 35 3.12 0.48 -14.34
N ILE A 36 2.62 0.01 -13.19
CA ILE A 36 1.93 -1.29 -13.08
C ILE A 36 0.58 -1.22 -13.78
N GLN A 37 0.32 -2.13 -14.72
CA GLN A 37 -0.98 -2.19 -15.38
C GLN A 37 -1.97 -2.96 -14.49
N PRO A 38 -3.15 -2.39 -14.19
CA PRO A 38 -4.20 -3.15 -13.52
C PRO A 38 -4.73 -4.25 -14.44
N LYS A 39 -5.34 -5.28 -13.85
CA LYS A 39 -6.11 -6.30 -14.56
C LYS A 39 -7.08 -5.61 -15.52
N ALA A 40 -6.94 -5.92 -16.81
CA ALA A 40 -7.83 -5.39 -17.84
C ALA A 40 -9.29 -5.74 -17.50
N ASN A 41 -10.17 -4.73 -17.59
CA ASN A 41 -11.59 -4.85 -17.26
C ASN A 41 -11.83 -5.48 -15.88
N PHE A 42 -11.06 -5.08 -14.87
CA PHE A 42 -11.19 -5.59 -13.51
C PHE A 42 -12.65 -5.57 -13.03
N ASP A 43 -13.16 -6.76 -12.69
CA ASP A 43 -14.50 -6.96 -12.13
C ASP A 43 -14.42 -7.24 -10.62
N ALA A 44 -14.93 -6.31 -9.81
CA ALA A 44 -14.97 -6.45 -8.36
C ALA A 44 -15.90 -7.58 -7.90
N GLN A 45 -16.98 -7.88 -8.64
CA GLN A 45 -17.92 -8.94 -8.29
C GLN A 45 -17.26 -10.31 -8.43
N GLN A 46 -16.52 -10.54 -9.51
CA GLN A 46 -15.74 -11.78 -9.68
C GLN A 46 -14.59 -11.88 -8.67
N PHE A 47 -13.99 -10.73 -8.30
CA PHE A 47 -12.91 -10.69 -7.31
C PHE A 47 -13.38 -10.86 -5.86
N ALA A 48 -14.68 -10.74 -5.59
CA ALA A 48 -15.26 -10.87 -4.26
C ALA A 48 -15.01 -12.24 -3.61
N GLY A 49 -15.22 -12.32 -2.30
CA GLY A 49 -15.08 -13.54 -1.51
C GLY A 49 -13.72 -13.69 -0.83
N THR A 50 -13.36 -14.93 -0.53
CA THR A 50 -12.20 -15.27 0.31
C THR A 50 -10.92 -15.40 -0.51
N TRP A 51 -9.81 -14.91 0.02
CA TRP A 51 -8.47 -15.00 -0.53
C TRP A 51 -7.46 -15.33 0.58
N LEU A 52 -6.58 -16.31 0.36
CA LEU A 52 -5.54 -16.72 1.30
C LEU A 52 -4.20 -16.10 0.88
N LEU A 53 -3.52 -15.42 1.79
CA LEU A 53 -2.20 -14.85 1.53
C LEU A 53 -1.15 -15.97 1.47
N VAL A 54 -0.42 -16.05 0.37
CA VAL A 54 0.64 -17.04 0.16
C VAL A 54 2.01 -16.44 0.41
N ALA A 55 2.31 -15.30 -0.23
CA ALA A 55 3.63 -14.71 -0.20
C ALA A 55 3.57 -13.19 -0.33
N VAL A 56 4.57 -12.52 0.24
CA VAL A 56 4.80 -11.08 0.10
C VAL A 56 6.25 -10.83 -0.24
N ALA A 57 6.52 -10.14 -1.34
CA ALA A 57 7.82 -9.58 -1.65
C ALA A 57 7.84 -8.09 -1.29
N SER A 58 8.75 -7.67 -0.40
CA SER A 58 8.83 -6.28 0.04
C SER A 58 10.21 -5.92 0.64
N PRO A 59 10.70 -4.69 0.40
CA PRO A 59 11.87 -4.15 1.09
C PRO A 59 11.55 -3.69 2.54
N CYS A 60 10.34 -3.95 3.03
CA CYS A 60 9.94 -3.56 4.38
C CYS A 60 10.78 -4.31 5.44
N ARG A 61 11.66 -3.57 6.11
CA ARG A 61 12.55 -4.11 7.15
C ARG A 61 11.82 -4.91 8.23
N HIS A 62 10.65 -4.47 8.68
CA HIS A 62 9.88 -5.20 9.67
C HIS A 62 9.44 -6.59 9.16
N LEU A 63 9.06 -6.70 7.89
CA LEU A 63 8.72 -7.99 7.28
C LEU A 63 9.95 -8.90 7.19
N GLN A 64 11.12 -8.34 6.86
CA GLN A 64 12.38 -9.08 6.78
C GLN A 64 12.83 -9.61 8.15
N GLU A 65 12.73 -8.77 9.19
CA GLU A 65 13.20 -9.14 10.53
C GLU A 65 12.19 -10.02 11.29
N GLN A 66 10.89 -9.73 11.17
CA GLN A 66 9.82 -10.43 11.90
C GLN A 66 9.10 -11.49 11.06
N GLY A 67 9.62 -11.77 9.86
CA GLY A 67 9.03 -12.69 8.91
C GLY A 67 8.78 -14.10 9.44
N HIS A 68 9.68 -14.58 10.31
CA HIS A 68 9.56 -15.86 11.01
C HIS A 68 8.33 -15.96 11.92
N ARG A 69 7.63 -14.85 12.20
CA ARG A 69 6.38 -14.76 12.97
C ARG A 69 5.17 -14.47 12.07
N ALA A 70 5.29 -14.67 10.76
CA ALA A 70 4.16 -14.50 9.87
C ALA A 70 3.03 -15.46 10.26
N GLU A 71 1.81 -14.93 10.25
CA GLU A 71 0.61 -15.65 10.64
C GLU A 71 -0.25 -15.90 9.41
N ALA A 72 -0.92 -17.06 9.37
CA ALA A 72 -1.85 -17.39 8.29
C ALA A 72 -2.89 -16.28 8.16
N THR A 73 -2.96 -15.69 6.96
CA THR A 73 -3.73 -14.47 6.71
C THR A 73 -4.79 -14.70 5.64
N THR A 74 -6.04 -14.40 5.98
CA THR A 74 -7.20 -14.49 5.08
C THR A 74 -7.72 -13.10 4.77
N LEU A 75 -8.13 -12.84 3.53
CA LEU A 75 -8.87 -11.66 3.12
C LEU A 75 -10.29 -12.06 2.75
N HIS A 76 -11.28 -11.33 3.26
CA HIS A 76 -12.63 -11.33 2.73
C HIS A 76 -12.89 -10.00 2.00
N VAL A 77 -13.19 -10.09 0.71
CA VAL A 77 -13.44 -8.95 -0.16
C VAL A 77 -14.92 -8.86 -0.49
N ALA A 78 -15.50 -7.68 -0.27
CA ALA A 78 -16.89 -7.39 -0.62
C ALA A 78 -16.94 -6.11 -1.48
N PRO A 79 -17.55 -6.14 -2.67
CA PRO A 79 -17.74 -4.95 -3.49
C PRO A 79 -18.60 -3.91 -2.79
N GLN A 80 -18.23 -2.63 -2.92
CA GLN A 80 -19.00 -1.50 -2.38
C GLN A 80 -19.05 -0.40 -3.45
N GLY A 81 -20.00 -0.52 -4.38
CA GLY A 81 -20.07 0.34 -5.56
C GLY A 81 -18.80 0.20 -6.40
N SER A 82 -18.06 1.30 -6.58
CA SER A 82 -16.78 1.32 -7.29
C SER A 82 -15.56 1.07 -6.40
N ALA A 83 -15.76 0.93 -5.09
CA ALA A 83 -14.77 0.59 -4.09
C ALA A 83 -14.91 -0.87 -3.64
N MET A 84 -14.02 -1.34 -2.77
CA MET A 84 -14.14 -2.66 -2.13
C MET A 84 -13.90 -2.54 -0.62
N THR A 85 -14.72 -3.21 0.16
CA THR A 85 -14.45 -3.44 1.58
C THR A 85 -13.60 -4.71 1.70
N VAL A 86 -12.46 -4.60 2.36
CA VAL A 86 -11.48 -5.68 2.54
C VAL A 86 -11.31 -5.93 4.02
N SER A 87 -11.69 -7.11 4.48
CA SER A 87 -11.48 -7.55 5.86
C SER A 87 -10.31 -8.54 5.90
N THR A 88 -9.25 -8.19 6.61
CA THR A 88 -8.06 -9.04 6.77
C THR A 88 -8.12 -9.74 8.12
N PHE A 89 -8.02 -11.07 8.13
CA PHE A 89 -8.05 -11.91 9.31
C PHE A 89 -6.68 -12.54 9.51
N ARG A 90 -6.17 -12.49 10.74
CA ARG A 90 -4.94 -13.16 11.13
C ARG A 90 -4.96 -13.46 12.62
N LYS A 91 -4.13 -14.40 13.04
CA LYS A 91 -3.89 -14.61 14.46
C LYS A 91 -2.94 -13.55 15.01
N LEU A 92 -3.14 -13.20 16.27
CA LEU A 92 -2.16 -12.51 17.10
C LEU A 92 -2.28 -13.16 18.48
N ASP A 93 -1.19 -13.77 18.94
CA ASP A 93 -1.11 -14.50 20.21
C ASP A 93 -2.23 -15.55 20.36
N GLY A 94 -2.51 -16.29 19.28
CA GLY A 94 -3.52 -17.36 19.23
C GLY A 94 -4.97 -16.88 19.05
N ILE A 95 -5.23 -15.57 19.12
CA ILE A 95 -6.57 -14.99 18.97
C ILE A 95 -6.77 -14.49 17.54
N CYS A 96 -7.93 -14.73 16.94
CA CYS A 96 -8.27 -14.22 15.62
C CYS A 96 -8.65 -12.75 15.68
N TRP A 97 -7.92 -11.92 14.94
CA TRP A 97 -8.20 -10.50 14.76
C TRP A 97 -8.68 -10.22 13.35
N ALA A 98 -9.60 -9.27 13.21
CA ALA A 98 -10.05 -8.75 11.92
C ALA A 98 -9.72 -7.26 11.78
N VAL A 99 -9.16 -6.86 10.64
CA VAL A 99 -8.96 -5.46 10.27
C VAL A 99 -9.82 -5.16 9.04
N ARG A 100 -10.81 -4.28 9.18
CA ARG A 100 -11.71 -3.89 8.07
C ARG A 100 -11.22 -2.59 7.44
N GLN A 101 -11.02 -2.61 6.13
CA GLN A 101 -10.47 -1.51 5.36
C GLN A 101 -11.34 -1.21 4.15
N LEU A 102 -11.37 0.05 3.73
CA LEU A 102 -12.01 0.46 2.48
C LEU A 102 -10.93 0.73 1.42
N TYR A 103 -10.97 -0.03 0.34
CA TYR A 103 -10.15 0.17 -0.85
C TYR A 103 -10.92 1.11 -1.77
N GLY A 104 -10.64 2.41 -1.63
CA GLY A 104 -11.37 3.47 -2.30
C GLY A 104 -11.09 3.55 -3.80
N ASN A 105 -12.09 3.91 -4.59
CA ASN A 105 -11.96 4.07 -6.04
C ASN A 105 -11.02 5.24 -6.40
N THR A 106 -10.13 5.04 -7.37
CA THR A 106 -9.27 6.09 -7.94
C THR A 106 -9.66 6.51 -9.36
N GLY A 107 -10.85 6.12 -9.82
CA GLY A 107 -11.36 6.36 -11.17
C GLY A 107 -10.85 5.39 -12.24
N ARG A 108 -9.99 4.42 -11.88
CA ARG A 108 -9.46 3.40 -12.80
C ARG A 108 -9.74 2.00 -12.25
N PRO A 109 -10.51 1.15 -12.95
CA PRO A 109 -10.77 -0.22 -12.50
C PRO A 109 -9.49 -0.98 -12.16
N GLY A 110 -9.50 -1.71 -11.04
CA GLY A 110 -8.35 -2.46 -10.54
C GLY A 110 -7.30 -1.62 -9.81
N ARG A 111 -7.49 -0.28 -9.70
CA ARG A 111 -6.67 0.60 -8.87
C ARG A 111 -7.49 1.15 -7.71
N PHE A 112 -6.89 1.10 -6.52
CA PHE A 112 -7.53 1.51 -5.29
C PHE A 112 -6.58 2.31 -4.41
N LEU A 113 -7.17 3.10 -3.52
CA LEU A 113 -6.45 3.86 -2.51
C LEU A 113 -6.95 3.47 -1.12
N LEU A 114 -6.05 2.96 -0.30
CA LEU A 114 -6.29 2.71 1.12
C LEU A 114 -5.81 3.92 1.92
N GLN A 115 -6.73 4.59 2.58
CA GLN A 115 -6.41 5.66 3.53
C GLN A 115 -5.96 5.01 4.84
N ALA A 116 -4.70 5.19 5.20
CA ALA A 116 -4.21 4.69 6.48
C ALA A 116 -4.60 5.64 7.62
N ARG A 117 -4.82 5.08 8.82
CA ARG A 117 -5.09 5.86 10.03
C ARG A 117 -3.81 6.42 10.66
N GLY A 118 -3.93 7.59 11.28
CA GLY A 118 -2.88 8.23 12.07
C GLY A 118 -1.71 8.72 11.20
N ALA A 119 -0.48 8.59 11.70
CA ALA A 119 0.73 9.04 11.01
C ALA A 119 1.13 8.17 9.80
N ARG A 120 0.41 7.08 9.53
CA ARG A 120 0.69 6.21 8.38
C ARG A 120 0.13 6.89 7.13
N GLY A 121 0.97 7.05 6.11
CA GLY A 121 0.55 7.60 4.82
C GLY A 121 -0.35 6.65 4.03
N PRO A 122 -1.01 7.17 2.97
CA PRO A 122 -1.88 6.36 2.11
C PRO A 122 -1.12 5.21 1.45
N VAL A 123 -1.87 4.20 1.04
CA VAL A 123 -1.34 3.04 0.29
C VAL A 123 -2.08 2.93 -1.03
N ASP A 124 -1.35 3.04 -2.12
CA ASP A 124 -1.85 2.73 -3.45
C ASP A 124 -1.88 1.21 -3.62
N VAL A 125 -2.98 0.70 -4.19
CA VAL A 125 -3.17 -0.72 -4.44
C VAL A 125 -3.55 -0.94 -5.90
N VAL A 126 -2.93 -1.93 -6.54
CA VAL A 126 -3.27 -2.36 -7.90
C VAL A 126 -3.47 -3.87 -7.91
N VAL A 127 -4.62 -4.34 -8.39
CA VAL A 127 -4.80 -5.75 -8.75
C VAL A 127 -4.19 -5.93 -10.13
N GLY A 128 -3.02 -6.55 -10.21
CA GLY A 128 -2.25 -6.70 -11.45
C GLY A 128 -2.73 -7.91 -12.26
N ASP A 129 -2.49 -9.10 -11.73
CA ASP A 129 -2.85 -10.36 -12.38
C ASP A 129 -3.88 -11.10 -11.55
N THR A 130 -4.94 -11.61 -12.18
CA THR A 130 -5.88 -12.52 -11.54
C THR A 130 -6.72 -13.22 -12.60
N ASP A 131 -7.07 -14.47 -12.33
CA ASP A 131 -8.08 -15.24 -13.04
C ASP A 131 -9.42 -15.31 -12.28
N TYR A 132 -9.53 -14.56 -11.17
CA TYR A 132 -10.62 -14.49 -10.19
C TYR A 132 -10.90 -15.79 -9.40
N ARG A 133 -10.48 -16.94 -9.93
CA ARG A 133 -10.86 -18.29 -9.48
C ARG A 133 -9.74 -19.05 -8.79
N GLY A 134 -8.49 -18.78 -9.13
CA GLY A 134 -7.33 -19.48 -8.62
C GLY A 134 -6.42 -18.57 -7.83
N PHE A 135 -5.99 -17.46 -8.43
CA PHE A 135 -4.96 -16.59 -7.87
C PHE A 135 -5.18 -15.11 -8.11
N ALA A 136 -4.48 -14.29 -7.34
CA ALA A 136 -4.37 -12.86 -7.55
C ALA A 136 -2.99 -12.34 -7.13
N VAL A 137 -2.37 -11.52 -7.97
CA VAL A 137 -1.16 -10.75 -7.66
C VAL A 137 -1.54 -9.30 -7.48
N LEU A 138 -1.30 -8.78 -6.26
CA LEU A 138 -1.57 -7.40 -5.90
C LEU A 138 -0.25 -6.66 -5.70
N TYR A 139 -0.21 -5.42 -6.18
CA TYR A 139 0.88 -4.48 -5.94
C TYR A 139 0.40 -3.45 -4.92
N LEU A 140 1.22 -3.19 -3.90
CA LEU A 140 0.96 -2.17 -2.90
C LEU A 140 2.15 -1.23 -2.81
N GLU A 141 1.90 0.08 -2.83
CA GLU A 141 2.93 1.08 -2.61
C GLU A 141 2.59 1.97 -1.42
N ARG A 142 3.55 2.09 -0.49
CA ARG A 142 3.50 3.06 0.60
C ARG A 142 4.81 3.81 0.63
N ALA A 143 4.75 5.14 0.70
CA ALA A 143 5.95 5.98 0.76
C ALA A 143 7.00 5.64 -0.33
N ARG A 144 6.53 5.34 -1.55
CA ARG A 144 7.34 4.92 -2.71
C ARG A 144 8.07 3.59 -2.56
N GLN A 145 7.72 2.79 -1.57
CA GLN A 145 8.18 1.42 -1.40
C GLN A 145 7.11 0.47 -1.97
N LEU A 146 7.45 -0.18 -3.08
CA LEU A 146 6.59 -1.15 -3.75
C LEU A 146 6.69 -2.52 -3.07
N SER A 147 5.58 -3.22 -3.03
CA SER A 147 5.49 -4.61 -2.57
C SER A 147 4.54 -5.39 -3.47
N VAL A 148 4.79 -6.69 -3.60
CA VAL A 148 4.00 -7.62 -4.41
C VAL A 148 3.45 -8.69 -3.49
N LYS A 149 2.17 -9.04 -3.62
CA LYS A 149 1.50 -10.05 -2.80
C LYS A 149 0.82 -11.08 -3.68
N LEU A 150 1.01 -12.35 -3.37
CA LEU A 150 0.28 -13.46 -3.98
C LEU A 150 -0.84 -13.93 -3.06
N TYR A 151 -2.04 -14.01 -3.61
CA TYR A 151 -3.21 -14.59 -2.98
C TYR A 151 -3.74 -15.77 -3.80
N VAL A 152 -4.35 -16.74 -3.13
CA VAL A 152 -5.04 -17.87 -3.77
C VAL A 152 -6.43 -18.09 -3.19
N ARG A 153 -7.32 -18.76 -3.93
CA ARG A 153 -8.62 -19.17 -3.40
C ARG A 153 -8.55 -20.40 -2.49
N SER A 154 -7.61 -21.31 -2.75
CA SER A 154 -7.44 -22.56 -2.00
C SER A 154 -6.00 -23.05 -2.05
N LEU A 155 -5.64 -23.95 -1.13
CA LEU A 155 -4.34 -24.64 -1.10
C LEU A 155 -4.51 -26.09 -1.59
N PRO A 156 -3.45 -26.73 -2.15
CA PRO A 156 -2.10 -26.19 -2.37
C PRO A 156 -2.05 -25.16 -3.50
N VAL A 157 -0.99 -24.34 -3.50
CA VAL A 157 -0.74 -23.33 -4.54
C VAL A 157 -0.22 -24.05 -5.78
N GLY A 158 -0.80 -23.77 -6.95
CA GLY A 158 -0.29 -24.31 -8.21
C GLY A 158 1.03 -23.66 -8.62
N ASP A 159 1.95 -24.45 -9.16
CA ASP A 159 3.29 -23.99 -9.56
C ASP A 159 3.25 -22.83 -10.56
N SER A 160 2.28 -22.85 -11.50
CA SER A 160 2.09 -21.77 -12.46
C SER A 160 1.75 -20.43 -11.79
N PHE A 161 1.07 -20.44 -10.64
CA PHE A 161 0.76 -19.22 -9.89
C PHE A 161 2.00 -18.67 -9.18
N LEU A 162 2.87 -19.56 -8.69
CA LEU A 162 4.17 -19.19 -8.11
C LEU A 162 5.09 -18.58 -9.17
N SER A 163 5.19 -19.20 -10.34
CA SER A 163 6.01 -18.67 -11.44
C SER A 163 5.55 -17.28 -11.90
N VAL A 164 4.23 -17.04 -11.98
CA VAL A 164 3.70 -15.69 -12.28
C VAL A 164 4.11 -14.70 -11.20
N PHE A 165 3.99 -15.08 -9.92
CA PHE A 165 4.39 -14.21 -8.81
C PHE A 165 5.90 -13.89 -8.86
N GLU A 166 6.77 -14.88 -9.03
CA GLU A 166 8.22 -14.69 -9.12
C GLU A 166 8.60 -13.77 -10.28
N GLN A 167 7.98 -13.94 -11.45
CA GLN A 167 8.17 -13.04 -12.60
C GLN A 167 7.75 -11.60 -12.25
N ARG A 168 6.65 -11.42 -11.50
CA ARG A 168 6.19 -10.10 -11.05
C ARG A 168 7.09 -9.48 -9.99
N VAL A 169 7.69 -10.28 -9.12
CA VAL A 169 8.68 -9.86 -8.13
C VAL A 169 9.94 -9.33 -8.83
N GLN A 170 10.48 -10.09 -9.79
CA GLN A 170 11.63 -9.64 -10.60
C GLN A 170 11.32 -8.35 -11.37
N GLY A 171 10.15 -8.27 -12.02
CA GLY A 171 9.71 -7.07 -12.74
C GLY A 171 9.49 -5.84 -11.83
N ALA A 172 9.32 -6.05 -10.52
CA ALA A 172 9.22 -4.99 -9.52
C ALA A 172 10.60 -4.57 -8.96
N ASN A 173 11.70 -5.07 -9.52
CA ASN A 173 13.06 -4.92 -9.00
C ASN A 173 13.20 -5.41 -7.55
N LEU A 174 12.45 -6.45 -7.20
CA LEU A 174 12.59 -7.18 -5.95
C LEU A 174 13.24 -8.53 -6.25
N THR A 175 13.82 -9.12 -5.22
CA THR A 175 14.61 -10.35 -5.30
C THR A 175 14.03 -11.39 -4.35
N GLU A 176 14.53 -12.62 -4.43
CA GLU A 176 14.04 -13.74 -3.62
C GLU A 176 14.22 -13.50 -2.11
N ASP A 177 15.32 -12.86 -1.70
CA ASP A 177 15.56 -12.42 -0.31
C ASP A 177 14.55 -11.39 0.19
N HIS A 178 13.86 -10.68 -0.71
CA HIS A 178 12.75 -9.82 -0.32
C HIS A 178 11.43 -10.57 -0.12
N THR A 179 11.37 -11.86 -0.45
CA THR A 179 10.15 -12.66 -0.50
C THR A 179 9.96 -13.50 0.76
N LEU A 180 8.78 -13.36 1.35
CA LEU A 180 8.37 -14.12 2.52
C LEU A 180 7.11 -14.93 2.23
N PHE A 181 7.17 -16.24 2.46
CA PHE A 181 6.02 -17.14 2.43
C PHE A 181 5.30 -17.18 3.77
N PHE A 182 3.97 -17.15 3.72
CA PHE A 182 3.09 -17.18 4.88
C PHE A 182 2.70 -18.63 5.23
N PRO A 183 2.31 -18.91 6.49
CA PRO A 183 1.88 -20.24 6.89
C PRO A 183 0.70 -20.75 6.05
N LYS A 184 0.74 -22.05 5.75
CA LYS A 184 -0.28 -22.76 4.96
C LYS A 184 -1.40 -23.37 5.82
N TYR A 185 -1.40 -23.12 7.12
CA TYR A 185 -2.34 -23.67 8.09
C TYR A 185 -2.59 -22.65 9.21
N GLY A 186 -3.68 -22.84 9.96
CA GLY A 186 -4.01 -22.00 11.11
C GLY A 186 -4.69 -20.67 10.75
N PHE A 187 -5.36 -20.58 9.61
CA PHE A 187 -6.16 -19.43 9.18
C PHE A 187 -7.28 -19.08 10.17
N CYS A 188 -7.73 -17.83 10.08
CA CYS A 188 -8.93 -17.32 10.74
C CYS A 188 -9.96 -16.90 9.69
N GLU A 189 -11.23 -17.14 9.95
CA GLU A 189 -12.35 -16.72 9.08
C GLU A 189 -13.30 -15.74 9.79
N ALA A 190 -13.24 -15.69 11.12
CA ALA A 190 -14.05 -14.80 11.93
C ALA A 190 -13.22 -14.23 13.10
N ALA A 191 -13.63 -13.05 13.56
CA ALA A 191 -13.16 -12.44 14.79
C ALA A 191 -14.38 -11.89 15.53
N ASP A 192 -14.35 -11.92 16.86
CA ASP A 192 -15.42 -11.31 17.65
C ASP A 192 -15.34 -9.77 17.62
N GLN A 193 -16.33 -9.13 18.25
CA GLN A 193 -16.46 -7.68 18.27
C GLN A 193 -15.31 -6.95 18.98
N PHE A 194 -14.64 -7.60 19.93
CA PHE A 194 -13.52 -7.01 20.70
C PHE A 194 -12.20 -7.11 19.93
N HIS A 195 -12.11 -8.06 19.00
CA HIS A 195 -10.92 -8.30 18.16
C HIS A 195 -11.12 -7.81 16.71
N THR A 196 -12.05 -6.88 16.50
CA THR A 196 -12.30 -6.25 15.20
C THR A 196 -11.86 -4.79 15.21
N LEU A 197 -10.83 -4.46 14.42
CA LEU A 197 -10.43 -3.09 14.12
C LEU A 197 -11.11 -2.63 12.83
N ASP A 198 -12.15 -1.80 12.94
CA ASP A 198 -12.78 -1.17 11.79
C ASP A 198 -12.02 0.11 11.43
N GLU A 199 -11.22 0.09 10.35
CA GLU A 199 -10.51 1.25 9.79
C GLU A 199 -11.33 2.00 8.73
N ALA A 200 -12.45 1.44 8.28
CA ALA A 200 -13.30 2.01 7.25
C ALA A 200 -14.27 3.08 7.82
N ARG A 201 -14.72 2.92 9.07
CA ARG A 201 -15.53 3.93 9.76
C ARG A 201 -14.69 5.15 10.12
N ARG A 202 -15.12 6.34 9.69
CA ARG A 202 -14.63 7.61 10.22
C ARG A 202 -15.53 8.04 11.37
#